data_AF-A0A1V5BED4-F1
#
_entry.id   AF-A0A1V5BED4-F1
#
_cell.length_a   1.000
_cell.length_b   1.000
_cell.length_c   1.000
_cell.angle_alpha   90.00
_cell.angle_beta   90.00
_cell.angle_gamma   90.00
#
_symmetry.space_group_name_H-M   'P 1'
#
loop_
_entity.id
_entity.type
_entity.pdbx_description
1 polymer ?
#
loop_
_entity_poly.entity_id
_entity_poly.type
_entity_poly.pdbx_seq_one_letter_code
_entity_poly.pdbx_strand_id
1 'polypeptide(L)'
;MAEIRRIVDLYDLYGSYKRVARELGISRNTVKKYVFRVKEVQNGRADEILPKDRKIVQRRRVLTEAVRQKIHGHLESNRELPRKQRLTAILVH
;
A
#
# COMPACT_ATOMS: atom_id res chain seq x y z
N MET A 1 -13.24 4.88 14.60
CA MET A 1 -14.50 4.20 14.22
C MET A 1 -15.64 5.17 13.90
N ALA A 2 -15.83 6.27 14.65
CA ALA A 2 -16.94 7.20 14.46
C ALA A 2 -16.99 7.88 13.08
N GLU A 3 -15.85 8.26 12.49
CA GLU A 3 -15.81 8.90 11.17
C GLU A 3 -16.29 8.00 10.02
N ILE A 4 -15.96 6.71 10.06
CA ILE A 4 -16.37 5.76 9.00
C ILE A 4 -17.87 5.52 9.04
N ARG A 5 -18.45 5.41 10.24
CA ARG A 5 -19.90 5.25 10.42
C ARG A 5 -20.66 6.44 9.84
N ARG A 6 -20.19 7.66 10.15
CA ARG A 6 -20.72 8.91 9.59
C ARG A 6 -20.66 8.98 8.07
N ILE A 7 -19.59 8.46 7.44
CA ILE A 7 -19.48 8.37 5.98
C ILE A 7 -20.58 7.47 5.39
N VAL A 8 -20.84 6.33 6.01
CA VAL A 8 -21.84 5.36 5.55
C VAL A 8 -23.25 5.91 5.77
N ASP A 9 -23.54 6.48 6.93
CA ASP A 9 -24.85 7.05 7.25
C ASP A 9 -25.22 8.18 6.26
N LEU A 10 -24.28 9.09 5.97
CA LEU A 10 -24.50 10.15 4.98
C LEU A 10 -24.64 9.60 3.55
N TYR A 11 -23.96 8.49 3.24
CA TYR A 11 -24.12 7.84 1.94
C TYR A 11 -25.49 7.19 1.80
N ASP A 12 -25.97 6.48 2.82
CA ASP A 12 -27.28 5.84 2.79
C ASP A 12 -28.41 6.89 2.79
N LEU A 13 -28.20 8.06 3.41
CA LEU A 13 -29.13 9.21 3.32
C LEU A 13 -29.18 9.86 1.93
N TYR A 14 -28.02 10.05 1.28
CA TYR A 14 -27.96 10.83 0.03
C TYR A 14 -27.87 10.01 -1.26
N GLY A 15 -27.45 8.75 -1.18
CA GLY A 15 -27.13 7.89 -2.32
C GLY A 15 -25.94 8.36 -3.19
N SER A 16 -25.23 9.43 -2.80
CA SER A 16 -24.24 10.10 -3.67
C SER A 16 -22.87 10.28 -3.01
N TYR A 17 -21.87 9.57 -3.54
CA TYR A 17 -20.47 9.67 -3.09
C TYR A 17 -19.91 11.09 -3.21
N LYS A 18 -20.30 11.85 -4.25
CA LYS A 18 -19.81 13.21 -4.49
C LYS A 18 -20.35 14.19 -3.47
N ARG A 19 -21.60 14.01 -3.04
CA ARG A 19 -22.24 14.87 -2.04
C ARG A 19 -21.62 14.66 -0.67
N VAL A 20 -21.47 13.40 -0.24
CA VAL A 20 -20.80 13.04 1.02
C VAL A 20 -19.37 13.57 1.07
N ALA A 21 -18.63 13.46 -0.04
CA ALA A 21 -17.26 13.97 -0.14
C ALA A 21 -17.16 15.48 0.08
N ARG A 22 -18.09 16.26 -0.52
CA ARG A 22 -18.16 17.71 -0.35
C ARG A 22 -18.47 18.11 1.09
N GLU A 23 -19.41 17.39 1.71
CA GLU A 23 -19.86 17.69 3.08
C GLU A 23 -18.82 17.37 4.14
N LEU A 24 -18.09 16.27 3.96
CA LEU A 24 -17.04 15.84 4.90
C LEU A 24 -15.65 16.41 4.57
N GLY A 25 -15.51 17.15 3.46
CA GLY A 25 -14.21 17.70 3.03
C GLY A 25 -13.16 16.64 2.66
N ILE A 26 -13.59 15.44 2.26
CA ILE A 26 -12.69 14.32 1.92
C ILE A 26 -12.78 13.95 0.44
N SER A 27 -11.80 13.17 -0.04
CA SER A 27 -11.82 12.72 -1.43
C SER A 27 -13.01 11.78 -1.69
N ARG A 28 -13.61 11.88 -2.89
CA ARG A 28 -14.66 10.96 -3.35
C ARG A 28 -14.22 9.49 -3.30
N ASN A 29 -12.95 9.23 -3.57
CA ASN A 29 -12.38 7.89 -3.53
C ASN A 29 -12.35 7.33 -2.10
N THR A 30 -12.08 8.19 -1.11
CA THR A 30 -12.12 7.85 0.30
C THR A 30 -13.53 7.42 0.71
N VAL A 31 -14.56 8.20 0.35
CA VAL A 31 -15.97 7.84 0.58
C VAL A 31 -16.29 6.49 -0.04
N LYS A 32 -16.00 6.32 -1.35
CA LYS A 32 -16.27 5.07 -2.08
C LYS A 32 -15.61 3.86 -1.42
N LYS A 33 -14.33 3.98 -1.04
CA LYS A 33 -13.56 2.92 -0.39
C LYS A 33 -14.20 2.46 0.91
N TYR A 34 -14.61 3.41 1.77
CA TYR A 34 -15.14 3.06 3.08
C TYR A 34 -16.57 2.53 3.02
N VAL A 35 -17.44 3.16 2.22
CA VAL A 35 -18.80 2.65 1.97
C VAL A 35 -18.74 1.22 1.43
N PHE A 36 -17.91 0.99 0.41
CA PHE A 36 -17.75 -0.33 -0.19
C PHE A 36 -17.28 -1.37 0.83
N ARG A 37 -16.21 -1.07 1.59
CA ARG A 37 -15.69 -1.98 2.62
C ARG A 37 -16.74 -2.35 3.68
N VAL A 38 -17.51 -1.39 4.17
CA VAL A 38 -18.53 -1.66 5.19
C VAL A 38 -19.64 -2.53 4.62
N LYS A 39 -20.13 -2.24 3.41
CA LYS A 39 -21.14 -3.06 2.75
C LYS A 39 -20.65 -4.48 2.45
N GLU A 40 -19.38 -4.63 2.06
CA GLU A 40 -18.81 -5.96 1.83
C GLU A 40 -18.65 -6.79 3.11
N VAL A 41 -18.31 -6.16 4.23
CA VAL A 41 -18.30 -6.82 5.55
C VAL A 41 -19.71 -7.22 5.96
N GLN A 42 -20.69 -6.34 5.79
CA GLN A 42 -22.11 -6.64 6.06
C GLN A 42 -22.63 -7.80 5.20
N ASN A 43 -22.14 -7.93 3.97
CA ASN A 43 -22.47 -9.02 3.06
C ASN A 43 -21.68 -10.31 3.32
N GLY A 44 -20.89 -10.39 4.40
CA GLY A 44 -20.16 -11.60 4.80
C GLY A 44 -18.91 -11.91 3.97
N ARG A 45 -18.44 -10.99 3.10
CA ARG A 45 -17.30 -11.21 2.19
C ARG A 45 -15.95 -10.71 2.73
N ALA A 46 -15.91 -10.20 3.97
CA ALA A 46 -14.74 -9.51 4.52
C ALA A 46 -13.42 -10.30 4.38
N ASP A 47 -13.46 -11.61 4.63
CA ASP A 47 -12.29 -12.49 4.58
C ASP A 47 -11.82 -12.79 3.13
N GLU A 48 -12.68 -12.62 2.13
CA GLU A 48 -12.34 -12.82 0.70
C GLU A 48 -11.57 -11.62 0.12
N ILE A 49 -11.76 -10.41 0.66
CA ILE A 49 -11.27 -9.16 0.04
C ILE A 49 -9.90 -8.73 0.60
N LEU A 50 -9.69 -8.94 1.90
CA LEU A 50 -8.41 -8.67 2.58
C LEU A 50 -8.08 -9.86 3.48
N PRO A 51 -7.60 -10.97 2.89
CA PRO A 51 -7.07 -12.08 3.68
C PRO A 51 -6.00 -11.56 4.62
N LYS A 52 -6.04 -11.93 5.90
CA LYS A 52 -4.97 -11.60 6.86
C LYS A 52 -3.61 -12.09 6.34
N ASP A 53 -3.61 -13.19 5.59
CA ASP A 53 -2.45 -13.79 4.94
C ASP A 53 -2.26 -13.36 3.47
N ARG A 54 -2.66 -12.13 3.11
CA ARG A 54 -2.48 -11.65 1.74
C ARG A 54 -0.99 -11.57 1.38
N LYS A 55 -0.51 -12.52 0.57
CA LYS A 55 0.80 -12.44 -0.09
C LYS A 55 0.77 -11.35 -1.15
N ILE A 56 1.24 -10.15 -0.81
CA ILE A 56 1.42 -9.06 -1.78
C ILE A 56 2.62 -9.41 -2.66
N VAL A 57 2.36 -9.94 -3.86
CA VAL A 57 3.41 -10.15 -4.86
C VAL A 57 3.77 -8.81 -5.49
N GLN A 58 4.67 -8.06 -4.86
CA GLN A 58 5.27 -6.89 -5.48
C GLN A 58 6.23 -7.36 -6.58
N ARG A 59 5.90 -7.05 -7.85
CA ARG A 59 6.84 -7.27 -8.95
C ARG A 59 8.06 -6.36 -8.74
N ARG A 60 9.22 -6.94 -8.40
CA ARG A 60 10.51 -6.24 -8.35
C ARG A 60 10.90 -5.81 -9.77
N ARG A 61 10.28 -4.75 -10.31
CA ARG A 61 10.48 -4.30 -11.70
C ARG A 61 11.92 -3.86 -11.98
N VAL A 62 12.62 -3.37 -10.97
CA VAL A 62 13.96 -2.74 -11.12
C VAL A 62 15.08 -3.67 -10.66
N LEU A 63 14.79 -4.60 -9.76
CA LEU A 63 15.80 -5.46 -9.12
C LEU A 63 15.90 -6.79 -9.89
N THR A 64 16.44 -6.72 -11.10
CA THR A 64 16.77 -7.89 -11.91
C THR A 64 18.02 -8.58 -11.35
N GLU A 65 18.23 -9.85 -11.69
CA GLU A 65 19.41 -10.60 -11.25
C GLU A 65 20.72 -9.94 -11.71
N ALA A 66 20.74 -9.35 -12.92
CA ALA A 66 21.90 -8.60 -13.41
C ALA A 66 22.20 -7.36 -12.55
N VAL A 67 21.17 -6.64 -12.09
CA VAL A 67 21.36 -5.48 -11.20
C VAL A 67 21.83 -5.94 -9.83
N ARG A 68 21.30 -7.05 -9.32
CA ARG A 68 21.71 -7.67 -8.06
C ARG A 68 23.19 -8.07 -8.10
N GLN A 69 23.61 -8.79 -9.13
CA GLN A 69 25.01 -9.19 -9.32
C GLN A 69 25.94 -7.98 -9.42
N LYS A 70 25.53 -6.92 -10.12
CA LYS A 70 26.28 -5.66 -10.14
C LYS A 70 26.42 -5.07 -8.75
N ILE A 71 25.34 -4.98 -7.96
CA ILE A 71 25.40 -4.46 -6.59
C ILE A 71 26.37 -5.29 -5.74
N HIS A 72 26.30 -6.63 -5.81
CA HIS A 72 27.24 -7.50 -5.09
C HIS A 72 28.69 -7.29 -5.54
N GLY A 73 28.94 -7.21 -6.85
CA GLY A 73 30.28 -6.93 -7.37
C GLY A 73 30.84 -5.60 -6.87
N HIS A 74 30.03 -4.54 -6.84
CA HIS A 74 30.46 -3.25 -6.30
C HIS A 74 30.76 -3.36 -4.80
N LEU A 75 29.96 -4.11 -4.03
CA LEU A 75 30.19 -4.34 -2.60
C LEU A 75 31.43 -5.19 -2.31
N GLU A 76 31.77 -6.12 -3.19
CA GLU A 76 32.99 -6.94 -3.09
C GLU A 76 34.23 -6.11 -3.39
N SER A 77 34.27 -5.39 -4.52
CA SER A 77 35.38 -4.49 -4.86
C SER A 77 35.56 -3.38 -3.81
N ASN A 78 34.48 -2.99 -3.15
CA ASN A 78 34.50 -2.00 -2.08
C ASN A 78 35.22 -2.46 -0.80
N ARG A 79 35.44 -3.77 -0.61
CA ARG A 79 36.23 -4.29 0.53
C ARG A 79 37.71 -3.91 0.43
N GLU A 80 38.21 -3.77 -0.79
CA GLU A 80 39.61 -3.45 -1.09
C GLU A 80 39.90 -1.94 -0.98
N LEU A 81 38.87 -1.09 -0.96
CA LEU A 81 39.03 0.36 -0.89
C LEU A 81 39.40 0.85 0.54
N PRO A 82 40.11 1.98 0.67
CA PRO A 82 40.33 2.64 1.95
C PRO A 82 39.01 2.99 2.64
N ARG A 83 38.95 2.89 3.98
CA ARG A 83 37.72 3.03 4.77
C ARG A 83 36.87 4.28 4.45
N LYS A 84 37.51 5.40 4.10
CA LYS A 84 36.84 6.67 3.76
C LYS A 84 36.22 6.69 2.35
N GLN A 85 36.58 5.75 1.48
CA GLN A 85 36.07 5.60 0.11
C GLN A 85 35.08 4.44 0.00
N ARG A 86 34.76 3.77 1.11
CA ARG A 86 33.88 2.60 1.09
C ARG A 86 32.42 3.00 1.00
N LEU A 87 31.69 2.36 0.10
CA LEU A 87 30.22 2.34 0.07
C LEU A 87 29.68 1.65 1.34
N THR A 88 28.70 2.28 1.99
CA THR A 88 27.98 1.73 3.15
C THR A 88 26.59 1.25 2.70
N ALA A 89 26.53 0.10 2.04
CA ALA A 89 25.26 -0.51 1.65
C ALA A 89 25.13 -1.95 2.18
N ILE A 90 23.89 -2.37 2.44
CA ILE A 90 23.53 -3.68 2.98
C ILE A 90 23.34 -4.67 1.83
N LEU A 91 23.77 -5.92 2.01
CA LEU A 91 23.54 -7.01 1.05
C LEU A 91 22.04 -7.21 0.80
N VAL A 92 21.65 -7.27 -0.47
CA VAL A 92 20.24 -7.40 -0.87
C VAL A 92 19.92 -8.86 -1.24
N HIS A 93 18.99 -9.48 -0.51
CA HIS A 93 18.52 -10.86 -0.75
C HIS A 93 17.32 -10.96 -1.71
#